data_AF-I4EGF2-F1
#
_entry.id   AF-I4EGF2-F1
#
_cell.length_a   1.000
_cell.length_b   1.000
_cell.length_c   1.000
_cell.angle_alpha   90.00
_cell.angle_beta   90.00
_cell.angle_gamma   90.00
#
_symmetry.space_group_name_H-M   'P 1'
#
loop_
_entity.id
_entity.type
_entity.pdbx_description
1 polymer ?
#
loop_
_entity_poly.entity_id
_entity_poly.type
_entity_poly.pdbx_seq_one_letter_code
_entity_poly.pdbx_strand_id
1 'polypeptide(L)'
;MEMQQSRIATALVALAGLWLMAAPFVLGYANADGMRARSEDLLFGAGILIVSGYRLLKAPDATWMSVVTAVMGFWVFLAPFYVGYHSVTVANWNDHIVGIFVIIVSAWAALATRRLHQHAG
;
A
#
# COMPACT_ATOMS: atom_id res chain seq x y z
N MET A 1 21.06 3.34 -11.57
CA MET A 1 20.65 2.93 -10.21
C MET A 1 19.24 3.35 -9.87
N GLU A 2 18.81 4.59 -10.19
CA GLU A 2 17.48 5.11 -9.82
C GLU A 2 16.29 4.30 -10.39
N MET A 3 16.40 3.81 -11.63
CA MET A 3 15.43 2.88 -12.25
C MET A 3 15.21 1.60 -11.42
N GLN A 4 16.29 1.06 -10.84
CA GLN A 4 16.23 -0.16 -10.04
C GLN A 4 15.58 0.12 -8.68
N GLN A 5 15.87 1.28 -8.07
CA GLN A 5 15.26 1.70 -6.80
C GLN A 5 13.74 1.86 -6.91
N SER A 6 13.25 2.51 -7.99
CA SER A 6 11.81 2.68 -8.21
C SER A 6 11.07 1.35 -8.37
N ARG A 7 11.68 0.37 -9.07
CA ARG A 7 11.14 -0.98 -9.21
C ARG A 7 11.08 -1.73 -7.89
N ILE A 8 12.16 -1.68 -7.09
CA ILE A 8 12.19 -2.32 -5.77
C ILE A 8 11.11 -1.73 -4.87
N ALA A 9 11.01 -0.40 -4.80
CA ALA A 9 9.99 0.27 -4.01
C ALA A 9 8.57 -0.11 -4.46
N THR A 10 8.32 -0.16 -5.77
CA THR A 10 7.00 -0.58 -6.29
C THR A 10 6.70 -2.05 -6.00
N ALA A 11 7.70 -2.93 -6.06
CA ALA A 11 7.55 -4.34 -5.69
C ALA A 11 7.23 -4.50 -4.20
N LEU A 12 7.87 -3.74 -3.32
CA LEU A 12 7.56 -3.71 -1.89
C LEU A 12 6.11 -3.25 -1.63
N VAL A 13 5.64 -2.24 -2.35
CA VAL A 13 4.24 -1.78 -2.27
C VAL A 13 3.27 -2.86 -2.75
N ALA A 14 3.60 -3.58 -3.82
CA ALA A 14 2.80 -4.71 -4.30
C ALA A 14 2.71 -5.82 -3.25
N LEU A 15 3.83 -6.16 -2.62
CA LEU A 15 3.88 -7.14 -1.54
C LEU A 15 3.09 -6.69 -0.31
N ALA A 16 3.09 -5.40 0.03
CA ALA A 16 2.27 -4.86 1.10
C ALA A 16 0.77 -4.99 0.80
N GLY A 17 0.35 -4.74 -0.45
CA GLY A 17 -1.03 -4.99 -0.89
C GLY A 17 -1.42 -6.45 -0.76
N LEU A 18 -0.54 -7.38 -1.18
CA LEU A 18 -0.75 -8.81 -1.00
C LEU A 18 -0.81 -9.22 0.48
N TRP A 19 0.05 -8.63 1.32
CA TRP A 19 0.03 -8.85 2.76
C TRP A 19 -1.30 -8.41 3.38
N LEU A 20 -1.84 -7.23 3.04
CA LEU A 20 -3.14 -6.78 3.55
C LEU A 20 -4.23 -7.80 3.26
N MET A 21 -4.25 -8.37 2.05
CA MET A 21 -5.24 -9.39 1.70
C MET A 21 -5.10 -10.67 2.55
N ALA A 22 -3.88 -11.03 2.92
CA ALA A 22 -3.59 -12.22 3.73
C ALA A 22 -3.74 -11.97 5.24
N ALA A 23 -3.52 -10.74 5.71
CA ALA A 23 -3.41 -10.38 7.11
C ALA A 23 -4.64 -10.78 7.96
N PRO A 24 -5.90 -10.60 7.53
CA PRO A 24 -7.06 -11.04 8.30
C PRO A 24 -7.06 -12.53 8.65
N PHE A 25 -6.52 -13.35 7.75
CA PHE A 25 -6.46 -14.81 7.88
C PHE A 25 -5.24 -15.25 8.68
N VAL A 26 -4.09 -14.60 8.45
CA VAL A 26 -2.83 -14.92 9.15
C VAL A 26 -2.85 -14.46 10.60
N LEU A 27 -3.42 -13.27 10.86
CA LEU A 27 -3.46 -12.65 12.18
C LEU A 27 -4.76 -12.93 12.94
N GLY A 28 -5.70 -13.67 12.34
CA GLY A 28 -6.87 -14.22 13.04
C GLY A 28 -7.97 -13.21 13.38
N TYR A 29 -8.07 -12.09 12.66
CA TYR A 29 -9.15 -11.11 12.82
C TYR A 29 -10.23 -11.19 11.72
N ALA A 30 -10.27 -12.26 10.93
CA ALA A 30 -11.31 -12.51 9.92
C ALA A 30 -12.71 -12.89 10.51
N ASN A 31 -12.89 -12.74 11.82
CA ASN A 31 -14.08 -13.16 12.57
C ASN A 31 -15.19 -12.08 12.51
N ALA A 32 -16.36 -12.33 13.12
CA ALA A 32 -17.49 -11.39 13.10
C ALA A 32 -17.12 -9.97 13.57
N ASP A 33 -16.31 -9.86 14.63
CA ASP A 33 -15.86 -8.57 15.18
C ASP A 33 -14.89 -7.81 14.26
N GLY A 34 -14.20 -8.52 13.36
CA GLY A 34 -13.23 -7.96 12.41
C GLY A 34 -13.72 -7.95 10.96
N MET A 35 -15.01 -8.21 10.71
CA MET A 35 -15.58 -8.23 9.35
C MET A 35 -15.33 -6.91 8.59
N ARG A 36 -15.42 -5.79 9.30
CA ARG A 36 -15.13 -4.45 8.76
C ARG A 36 -13.66 -4.33 8.36
N ALA A 37 -12.74 -4.61 9.29
CA ALA A 37 -11.30 -4.58 9.03
C ALA A 37 -10.92 -5.47 7.85
N ARG A 38 -11.39 -6.72 7.84
CA ARG A 38 -11.16 -7.67 6.75
C ARG A 38 -11.60 -7.12 5.39
N SER A 39 -12.77 -6.48 5.32
CA SER A 39 -13.31 -5.99 4.05
C SER A 39 -12.48 -4.81 3.53
N GLU A 40 -12.06 -3.91 4.42
CA GLU A 40 -11.16 -2.79 4.08
C GLU A 40 -9.80 -3.30 3.60
N ASP A 41 -9.21 -4.25 4.31
CA ASP A 41 -7.91 -4.85 3.95
C ASP A 41 -7.94 -5.55 2.60
N LEU A 42 -9.02 -6.29 2.30
CA LEU A 42 -9.18 -6.93 1.00
C LEU A 42 -9.35 -5.91 -0.12
N LEU A 43 -10.15 -4.87 0.10
CA LEU A 43 -10.42 -3.82 -0.90
C LEU A 43 -9.16 -3.02 -1.22
N PHE A 44 -8.50 -2.46 -0.19
CA PHE A 44 -7.33 -1.62 -0.37
C PHE A 44 -6.08 -2.44 -0.68
N GLY A 45 -5.95 -3.65 -0.13
CA GLY A 45 -4.89 -4.58 -0.50
C GLY A 45 -4.93 -4.94 -1.98
N ALA A 46 -6.11 -5.29 -2.51
CA ALA A 46 -6.29 -5.55 -3.94
C ALA A 46 -6.02 -4.32 -4.79
N GLY A 47 -6.54 -3.15 -4.40
CA GLY A 47 -6.31 -1.88 -5.11
C GLY A 47 -4.83 -1.53 -5.20
N ILE A 48 -4.10 -1.60 -4.08
CA ILE A 48 -2.65 -1.35 -4.03
C ILE A 48 -1.91 -2.36 -4.91
N LEU A 49 -2.22 -3.65 -4.82
CA LEU A 49 -1.58 -4.70 -5.60
C LEU A 49 -1.78 -4.50 -7.10
N ILE A 50 -2.99 -4.16 -7.54
CA ILE A 50 -3.32 -3.92 -8.95
C ILE A 50 -2.57 -2.70 -9.48
N VAL A 51 -2.61 -1.56 -8.77
CA VAL A 51 -1.96 -0.32 -9.23
C VAL A 51 -0.44 -0.48 -9.29
N SER A 52 0.15 -1.05 -8.24
CA SER A 52 1.60 -1.29 -8.17
C SER A 52 2.07 -2.34 -9.17
N GLY A 53 1.30 -3.42 -9.37
CA GLY A 53 1.57 -4.45 -10.37
C GLY A 53 1.50 -3.91 -11.79
N TYR A 54 0.48 -3.10 -12.10
CA TYR A 54 0.40 -2.43 -13.40
C TYR A 54 1.59 -1.51 -13.65
N ARG A 55 1.99 -0.71 -12.65
CA ARG A 55 3.18 0.14 -12.73
C ARG A 55 4.45 -0.66 -13.03
N LEU A 56 4.64 -1.80 -12.35
CA LEU A 56 5.81 -2.67 -12.57
C LEU A 56 5.87 -3.23 -14.00
N LEU A 57 4.73 -3.62 -14.56
CA LEU A 57 4.67 -4.36 -15.82
C LEU A 57 4.56 -3.46 -17.05
N LYS A 58 3.87 -2.32 -16.95
CA LYS A 58 3.45 -1.52 -18.10
C LYS A 58 3.90 -0.07 -18.07
N ALA A 59 4.08 0.51 -16.89
CA ALA A 59 4.32 1.95 -16.76
C ALA A 59 5.29 2.29 -15.62
N PRO A 60 6.57 1.85 -15.68
CA PRO A 60 7.53 2.04 -14.59
C PRO A 60 7.77 3.53 -14.26
N ASP A 61 7.64 4.40 -15.26
CA ASP A 61 7.91 5.84 -15.14
C ASP A 61 6.67 6.67 -14.73
N ALA A 62 5.52 6.01 -14.50
CA ALA A 62 4.29 6.68 -14.11
C ALA A 62 4.30 7.10 -12.63
N THR A 63 4.89 8.27 -12.35
CA THR A 63 4.98 8.85 -10.99
C THR A 63 3.61 9.01 -10.31
N TRP A 64 2.55 9.31 -11.08
CA TRP A 64 1.21 9.51 -10.53
C TRP A 64 0.65 8.24 -9.85
N MET A 65 1.04 7.05 -10.30
CA MET A 65 0.63 5.78 -9.67
C MET A 65 1.26 5.59 -8.28
N SER A 66 2.45 6.14 -8.06
CA SER A 66 3.06 6.21 -6.71
C SER A 66 2.25 7.10 -5.79
N VAL A 67 1.73 8.22 -6.31
CA VAL A 67 0.90 9.13 -5.52
C VAL A 67 -0.42 8.46 -5.16
N VAL A 68 -1.06 7.77 -6.10
CA VAL A 68 -2.31 7.01 -5.83
C VAL A 68 -2.09 5.95 -4.75
N THR A 69 -1.02 5.16 -4.86
CA THR A 69 -0.71 4.14 -3.83
C THR A 69 -0.37 4.76 -2.47
N ALA A 70 0.30 5.91 -2.43
CA ALA A 70 0.55 6.64 -1.18
C ALA A 70 -0.76 7.12 -0.54
N VAL A 71 -1.71 7.62 -1.33
CA VAL A 71 -3.05 8.01 -0.84
C VAL A 71 -3.83 6.81 -0.32
N MET A 72 -3.75 5.66 -0.99
CA MET A 72 -4.33 4.42 -0.49
C MET A 72 -3.71 3.98 0.85
N GLY A 73 -2.38 4.06 0.97
CA GLY A 73 -1.70 3.78 2.24
C GLY A 73 -2.11 4.73 3.37
N PHE A 74 -2.32 6.02 3.05
CA PHE A 74 -2.85 7.00 3.98
C PHE A 74 -4.27 6.68 4.42
N TRP A 75 -5.13 6.22 3.51
CA TRP A 75 -6.45 5.72 3.89
C TRP A 75 -6.35 4.53 4.83
N VAL A 76 -5.55 3.50 4.49
CA VAL A 76 -5.37 2.31 5.34
C VAL A 76 -4.91 2.69 6.76
N PHE A 77 -4.00 3.65 6.90
CA PHE A 77 -3.57 4.17 8.19
C PHE A 77 -4.72 4.76 9.02
N LEU A 78 -5.66 5.46 8.38
CA LEU A 78 -6.79 6.13 9.05
C LEU A 78 -8.02 5.23 9.19
N ALA A 79 -8.13 4.17 8.39
CA ALA A 79 -9.31 3.32 8.28
C ALA A 79 -9.82 2.77 9.63
N PRO A 80 -8.99 2.38 10.62
CA PRO A 80 -9.48 1.89 11.90
C PRO A 80 -10.41 2.89 12.63
N PHE A 81 -10.15 4.18 12.48
CA PHE A 81 -10.95 5.25 13.11
C PHE A 81 -12.23 5.55 12.32
N TYR A 82 -12.13 5.70 11.00
CA TYR A 82 -13.27 6.11 10.16
C TYR A 82 -14.28 4.99 9.93
N VAL A 83 -13.81 3.75 9.78
CA VAL A 83 -14.66 2.58 9.58
C VAL A 83 -15.14 2.01 10.92
N GLY A 84 -14.45 2.35 12.02
CA GLY A 84 -14.87 2.03 13.37
C GLY A 84 -14.54 0.60 13.79
N TYR A 85 -13.34 0.11 13.45
CA TYR A 85 -12.80 -1.16 13.92
C TYR A 85 -11.54 -1.00 14.79
N HIS A 86 -11.23 0.22 15.25
CA HIS A 86 -10.12 0.52 16.16
C HIS A 86 -10.09 -0.32 17.44
N SER A 87 -11.22 -0.87 17.89
CA SER A 87 -11.31 -1.77 19.04
C SER A 87 -10.73 -3.16 18.78
N VAL A 88 -10.52 -3.53 17.51
CA VAL A 88 -9.84 -4.77 17.10
C VAL A 88 -8.34 -4.51 17.10
N THR A 89 -7.70 -4.63 18.27
CA THR A 89 -6.29 -4.24 18.51
C THR A 89 -5.33 -4.74 17.44
N VAL A 90 -5.46 -6.00 17.02
CA VAL A 90 -4.57 -6.62 16.02
C VAL A 90 -4.72 -5.97 14.65
N ALA A 91 -5.95 -5.78 14.18
CA ALA A 91 -6.23 -5.11 12.91
C ALA A 91 -5.80 -3.63 12.95
N ASN A 92 -6.10 -2.95 14.06
CA ASN A 92 -5.71 -1.55 14.25
C ASN A 92 -4.20 -1.34 14.08
N TRP A 93 -3.37 -2.16 14.75
CA TRP A 93 -1.92 -2.04 14.62
C TRP A 93 -1.41 -2.48 13.25
N ASN A 94 -1.97 -3.53 12.65
CA ASN A 94 -1.62 -3.97 11.31
C ASN A 94 -1.78 -2.82 10.31
N ASP A 95 -2.92 -2.15 10.31
CA ASP A 95 -3.26 -1.16 9.29
C ASP A 95 -2.46 0.13 9.47
N HIS A 96 -2.17 0.52 10.72
CA HIS A 96 -1.26 1.64 10.97
C HIS A 96 0.14 1.36 10.41
N ILE A 97 0.68 0.17 10.70
CA ILE A 97 2.04 -0.22 10.27
C ILE A 97 2.11 -0.32 8.75
N VAL A 98 1.16 -1.03 8.13
CA VAL A 98 1.15 -1.22 6.68
C VAL A 98 0.84 0.09 5.96
N GLY A 99 -0.08 0.90 6.47
CA GLY A 99 -0.38 2.22 5.91
C GLY A 99 0.85 3.13 5.90
N ILE A 100 1.55 3.25 7.02
CA ILE A 100 2.82 4.02 7.12
C ILE A 100 3.86 3.47 6.14
N PHE A 101 4.02 2.15 6.10
CA PHE A 101 4.96 1.50 5.18
C PHE A 101 4.68 1.86 3.72
N VAL A 102 3.42 1.72 3.28
CA VAL A 102 3.01 2.04 1.90
C VAL A 102 3.25 3.51 1.59
N ILE A 103 2.90 4.44 2.50
CA ILE A 103 3.14 5.88 2.30
C ILE A 103 4.63 6.17 2.07
N ILE A 104 5.50 5.66 2.95
CA ILE A 104 6.94 5.93 2.88
C ILE A 104 7.53 5.36 1.60
N VAL A 105 7.22 4.11 1.28
CA VAL A 105 7.81 3.42 0.14
C VAL A 105 7.26 3.98 -1.18
N SER A 106 5.97 4.32 -1.26
CA SER A 106 5.41 4.99 -2.42
C SER A 106 5.98 6.39 -2.63
N ALA A 107 6.22 7.15 -1.57
CA ALA A 107 6.89 8.45 -1.67
C ALA A 107 8.33 8.30 -2.19
N TRP A 108 9.08 7.31 -1.69
CA TRP A 108 10.42 7.00 -2.21
C TRP A 108 10.37 6.64 -3.69
N ALA A 109 9.42 5.80 -4.11
CA ALA A 109 9.26 5.42 -5.52
C ALA A 109 8.91 6.62 -6.41
N ALA A 110 8.12 7.58 -5.91
CA ALA A 110 7.79 8.81 -6.64
C ALA A 110 9.02 9.70 -6.83
N LEU A 111 9.80 9.89 -5.75
CA LEU A 111 11.02 10.69 -5.78
C LEU A 111 12.08 10.09 -6.71
N ALA A 112 12.26 8.77 -6.67
CA ALA A 112 13.19 8.06 -7.55
C ALA A 112 12.82 8.22 -9.04
N THR A 113 11.53 8.14 -9.38
CA THR A 113 11.09 8.36 -10.77
C THR A 113 11.22 9.81 -11.21
N ARG A 114 10.97 10.80 -10.34
CA ARG A 114 11.14 12.22 -10.70
C ARG A 114 12.59 12.59 -11.03
N ARG A 115 13.57 12.04 -10.31
CA ARG A 115 15.00 12.28 -10.57
C ARG A 115 15.43 11.79 -11.95
N LEU A 116 14.92 10.65 -12.38
CA LEU A 116 15.15 10.12 -13.74
C LEU A 116 14.69 11.11 -14.82
N HIS A 117 13.51 11.71 -14.66
CA HIS A 117 13.01 12.69 -15.62
C HIS A 117 13.83 13.99 -15.64
N GLN A 118 14.40 14.41 -14.50
CA GLN A 118 15.20 15.64 -14.43
C GLN A 118 16.58 15.50 -15.08
N HIS A 119 17.15 14.29 -15.13
CA HIS A 119 18.45 14.05 -15.76
C HIS A 119 18.37 13.78 -17.28
N ALA A 120 17.17 13.57 -17.82
CA ALA A 120 16.96 13.20 -19.22
C ALA A 120 16.55 14.38 -20.14
N GLY A 121 16.34 15.58 -19.57
CA GLY A 121 16.06 16.82 -20.31
C GLY A 121 17.24 17.78 -20.22
#